data_AF-A0A8B7DA08-F1
#
_entry.id   AF-A0A8B7DA08-F1
#
_cell.length_a   1.000
_cell.length_b   1.000
_cell.length_c   1.000
_cell.angle_alpha   90.00
_cell.angle_beta   90.00
_cell.angle_gamma   90.00
#
_symmetry.space_group_name_H-M   'P 1'
#
loop_
_entity.id
_entity.type
_entity.pdbx_description
1 polymer ?
#
loop_
_entity_poly.entity_id
_entity_poly.type
_entity_poly.pdbx_seq_one_letter_code
_entity_poly.pdbx_strand_id
1 'polypeptide(L)'
;MLRLSLLLIMVTSLLADEDCNRVCFSVYLPVCGSDGNTYSNECLMSIASCIKRQTITKVSEGECNDPEANCKKVCPKMFQPVCGSDGNTYSSKCELSVMSCKKNWTITKLYDGECRLQELNCNMACPQIIDPMCGSDGQTYNSKCELLIAACLKQQAIIKVYDGGCNNEGKCNIPCNRINAPVCGSDGNIYSNECLLRTASCKQKKAITFIRNTNDKSCSCLFECTKEYNPVCGSNRITYSSECVMRRYSCLTKKAIIAIRKGICKLPRKTNEDIFLSSETEIF
;
A
#
# COMPACT_ATOMS: atom_id res chain seq x y z
N MET A 1 -59.71 -63.87 26.85
CA MET A 1 -60.24 -62.49 26.69
C MET A 1 -59.33 -61.72 25.75
N LEU A 2 -59.91 -61.04 24.76
CA LEU A 2 -59.26 -60.10 23.84
C LEU A 2 -58.47 -59.00 24.57
N ARG A 3 -57.33 -58.56 24.00
CA ARG A 3 -57.26 -57.26 23.29
C ARG A 3 -55.91 -57.02 22.56
N LEU A 4 -56.08 -56.50 21.34
CA LEU A 4 -55.14 -55.88 20.40
C LEU A 4 -54.24 -54.81 21.02
N SER A 5 -53.01 -54.69 20.50
CA SER A 5 -52.49 -53.42 19.94
C SER A 5 -51.13 -53.61 19.26
N LEU A 6 -51.11 -53.39 17.94
CA LEU A 6 -49.92 -53.13 17.10
C LEU A 6 -49.16 -51.90 17.63
N LEU A 7 -47.82 -51.92 17.59
CA LEU A 7 -47.05 -50.73 17.20
C LEU A 7 -45.67 -51.08 16.64
N LEU A 8 -45.41 -50.40 15.52
CA LEU A 8 -44.33 -50.47 14.55
C LEU A 8 -42.90 -50.59 15.08
N ILE A 9 -42.14 -51.39 14.34
CA ILE A 9 -40.68 -51.39 14.18
C ILE A 9 -40.19 -49.95 13.90
N MET A 10 -39.23 -49.46 14.68
CA MET A 10 -38.36 -48.33 14.29
C MET A 10 -36.91 -48.72 14.56
N VAL A 11 -36.34 -49.52 13.65
CA VAL A 11 -34.89 -49.54 13.46
C VAL A 11 -34.57 -48.28 12.67
N THR A 12 -34.21 -47.19 13.35
CA THR A 12 -33.64 -46.01 12.69
C THR A 12 -32.18 -46.31 12.36
N SER A 13 -31.96 -47.08 11.30
CA SER A 13 -30.70 -47.08 10.57
C SER A 13 -30.53 -45.71 9.94
N LEU A 14 -29.39 -45.07 10.15
CA LEU A 14 -28.95 -43.89 9.42
C LEU A 14 -29.24 -44.09 7.93
N LEU A 15 -30.13 -43.27 7.37
CA LEU A 15 -30.42 -43.27 5.95
C LEU A 15 -29.20 -42.69 5.23
N ALA A 16 -28.35 -43.56 4.71
CA ALA A 16 -27.69 -43.25 3.45
C ALA A 16 -28.82 -43.19 2.41
N ASP A 17 -29.05 -42.02 1.82
CA ASP A 17 -30.06 -41.83 0.77
C ASP A 17 -29.60 -42.64 -0.46
N GLU A 18 -30.11 -43.88 -0.60
CA GLU A 18 -29.63 -44.85 -1.60
C GLU A 18 -29.77 -44.33 -3.05
N ASP A 19 -30.65 -43.36 -3.30
CA ASP A 19 -30.85 -42.75 -4.62
C ASP A 19 -29.73 -41.76 -5.02
N CYS A 20 -28.92 -41.30 -4.05
CA CYS A 20 -27.83 -40.34 -4.29
C CYS A 20 -26.44 -40.96 -4.26
N ASN A 21 -26.35 -42.30 -4.25
CA ASN A 21 -25.08 -43.02 -4.14
C ASN A 21 -24.24 -42.88 -5.42
N ARG A 22 -23.24 -42.00 -5.37
CA ARG A 22 -22.23 -41.81 -6.42
C ARG A 22 -20.83 -41.94 -5.84
N VAL A 23 -19.94 -42.60 -6.59
CA VAL A 23 -18.53 -42.70 -6.24
C VAL A 23 -17.81 -41.46 -6.78
N CYS A 24 -17.25 -40.66 -5.89
CA CYS A 24 -16.39 -39.54 -6.25
C CYS A 24 -14.94 -39.86 -5.90
N PHE A 25 -14.01 -39.54 -6.82
CA PHE A 25 -12.59 -39.54 -6.47
C PHE A 25 -12.29 -38.42 -5.48
N SER A 26 -11.40 -38.68 -4.52
CA SER A 26 -10.94 -37.69 -3.53
C SER A 26 -9.88 -36.75 -4.13
N VAL A 27 -10.20 -36.13 -5.26
CA VAL A 27 -9.39 -35.09 -5.89
C VAL A 27 -9.87 -33.74 -5.38
N TYR A 28 -8.94 -32.92 -4.86
CA TYR A 28 -9.23 -31.57 -4.40
C TYR A 28 -9.15 -30.56 -5.56
N LEU A 29 -10.30 -30.25 -6.15
CA LEU A 29 -10.51 -29.25 -7.21
C LEU A 29 -11.76 -28.45 -6.84
N PRO A 30 -11.65 -27.48 -5.92
CA PRO A 30 -12.82 -26.90 -5.27
C PRO A 30 -13.70 -26.12 -6.23
N VAL A 31 -15.01 -26.15 -5.98
CA VAL A 31 -16.02 -25.37 -6.73
C VAL A 31 -16.97 -24.66 -5.76
N CYS A 32 -17.41 -23.46 -6.14
CA CYS A 32 -18.41 -22.71 -5.39
C CYS A 32 -19.80 -23.00 -5.94
N GLY A 33 -20.70 -23.50 -5.08
CA GLY A 33 -22.08 -23.79 -5.44
C GLY A 33 -23.01 -22.57 -5.36
N SER A 34 -24.13 -22.62 -6.07
CA SER A 34 -25.18 -21.59 -6.04
C SER A 34 -25.86 -21.44 -4.68
N ASP A 35 -25.63 -22.38 -3.77
CA ASP A 35 -26.06 -22.33 -2.37
C ASP A 35 -25.03 -21.63 -1.45
N GLY A 36 -23.96 -21.06 -2.03
CA GLY A 36 -22.92 -20.34 -1.31
C GLY A 36 -21.90 -21.23 -0.58
N ASN A 37 -21.94 -22.55 -0.78
CA ASN A 37 -21.03 -23.50 -0.15
C ASN A 37 -19.89 -23.94 -1.09
N THR A 38 -18.69 -24.09 -0.52
CA THR A 38 -17.53 -24.68 -1.20
C THR A 38 -17.63 -26.19 -1.18
N TYR A 39 -17.45 -26.83 -2.33
CA TYR A 39 -17.37 -28.28 -2.47
C TYR A 39 -15.98 -28.69 -2.93
N SER A 40 -15.39 -29.74 -2.36
CA SER A 40 -14.01 -30.15 -2.68
C SER A 40 -13.82 -30.56 -4.15
N ASN A 41 -14.91 -30.94 -4.84
CA ASN A 41 -14.99 -31.09 -6.28
C ASN A 41 -16.44 -31.07 -6.77
N GLU A 42 -16.61 -30.94 -8.09
CA GLU A 42 -17.91 -30.90 -8.78
C GLU A 42 -18.76 -32.17 -8.57
N CYS A 43 -18.12 -33.33 -8.36
CA CYS A 43 -18.80 -34.58 -8.05
C CYS A 43 -19.47 -34.53 -6.66
N LEU A 44 -18.75 -34.06 -5.64
CA LEU A 44 -19.30 -33.87 -4.29
C LEU A 44 -20.40 -32.80 -4.25
N MET A 45 -20.28 -31.73 -5.06
CA MET A 45 -21.36 -30.75 -5.25
C MET A 45 -22.63 -31.40 -5.81
N SER A 46 -22.48 -32.29 -6.79
CA SER A 46 -23.60 -33.01 -7.41
C SER A 46 -24.28 -33.96 -6.42
N ILE A 47 -23.51 -34.64 -5.56
CA ILE A 47 -24.05 -35.47 -4.47
C ILE A 47 -24.82 -34.60 -3.48
N ALA A 48 -24.27 -33.46 -3.07
CA ALA A 48 -24.96 -32.55 -2.17
C ALA A 48 -26.26 -31.98 -2.75
N SER A 49 -26.28 -31.65 -4.04
CA SER A 49 -27.47 -31.25 -4.81
C SER A 49 -28.57 -32.32 -4.73
N CYS A 50 -28.18 -33.60 -4.88
CA CYS A 50 -29.08 -34.74 -4.76
C CYS A 50 -29.60 -34.93 -3.32
N ILE A 51 -28.71 -35.02 -2.33
CA ILE A 51 -29.07 -35.27 -0.92
C ILE A 51 -29.96 -34.15 -0.37
N LYS A 52 -29.67 -32.89 -0.71
CA LYS A 52 -30.47 -31.74 -0.26
C LYS A 52 -31.79 -31.58 -1.04
N ARG A 53 -32.00 -32.34 -2.12
CA ARG A 53 -33.12 -32.18 -3.07
C ARG A 53 -33.27 -30.73 -3.55
N GLN A 54 -32.14 -30.08 -3.82
CA GLN A 54 -32.06 -28.69 -4.27
C GLN A 54 -31.11 -28.59 -5.44
N THR A 55 -31.48 -27.82 -6.48
CA THR A 55 -30.59 -27.59 -7.62
C THR A 55 -29.43 -26.69 -7.22
N ILE A 56 -28.26 -27.29 -7.01
CA ILE A 56 -27.00 -26.57 -6.78
C ILE A 56 -26.23 -26.55 -8.10
N THR A 57 -26.02 -25.35 -8.66
CA THR A 57 -25.22 -25.15 -9.88
C THR A 57 -23.84 -24.60 -9.53
N LYS A 58 -22.84 -24.88 -10.36
CA LYS A 58 -21.50 -24.30 -10.21
C LYS A 58 -21.55 -22.82 -10.54
N VAL A 59 -21.23 -21.97 -9.57
CA VAL A 59 -21.09 -20.52 -9.71
C VAL A 59 -19.69 -20.16 -10.22
N SER A 60 -18.66 -20.76 -9.63
CA SER A 60 -17.26 -20.54 -10.03
C SER A 60 -16.37 -21.73 -9.70
N GLU A 61 -15.25 -21.83 -10.41
CA GLU A 61 -14.10 -22.64 -9.98
C GLU A 61 -13.46 -21.98 -8.74
N GLY A 62 -13.00 -22.77 -7.79
CA GLY A 62 -12.44 -22.29 -6.51
C GLY A 62 -13.43 -22.32 -5.35
N GLU A 63 -12.97 -21.90 -4.17
CA GLU A 63 -13.79 -21.84 -2.96
C GLU A 63 -14.74 -20.64 -2.97
N CYS A 64 -15.92 -20.78 -2.36
CA CYS A 64 -16.77 -19.63 -2.06
C CYS A 64 -16.04 -18.70 -1.09
N ASN A 65 -16.11 -17.39 -1.35
CA ASN A 65 -15.38 -16.35 -0.63
C ASN A 65 -13.86 -16.34 -0.83
N ASP A 66 -13.35 -16.99 -1.87
CA ASP A 66 -11.97 -16.77 -2.31
C ASP A 66 -11.77 -15.30 -2.73
N PRO A 67 -10.91 -14.53 -2.04
CA PRO A 67 -10.59 -13.16 -2.40
C PRO A 67 -10.06 -13.03 -3.84
N GLU A 68 -9.39 -14.06 -4.36
CA GLU A 68 -8.91 -14.09 -5.75
C GLU A 68 -10.03 -14.34 -6.76
N ALA A 69 -11.01 -15.19 -6.42
CA ALA A 69 -12.17 -15.46 -7.27
C ALA A 69 -13.05 -14.20 -7.44
N ASN A 70 -13.20 -13.39 -6.38
CA ASN A 70 -13.98 -12.14 -6.43
C ASN A 70 -13.33 -11.07 -7.35
N CYS A 71 -12.03 -11.21 -7.60
CA CYS A 71 -11.28 -10.33 -8.50
C CYS A 71 -11.16 -10.88 -9.93
N LYS A 72 -11.62 -12.11 -10.18
CA LYS A 72 -11.46 -12.83 -11.46
C LYS A 72 -12.51 -12.38 -12.49
N LYS A 73 -12.38 -11.13 -12.97
CA LYS A 73 -13.19 -10.62 -14.10
C LYS A 73 -12.56 -11.04 -15.42
N VAL A 74 -13.39 -11.54 -16.35
CA VAL A 74 -12.96 -11.80 -17.72
C VAL A 74 -12.88 -10.45 -18.45
N CYS A 75 -11.66 -10.04 -18.80
CA CYS A 75 -11.44 -8.82 -19.56
C CYS A 75 -11.44 -9.09 -21.07
N PRO A 76 -12.10 -8.25 -21.89
CA PRO A 76 -11.98 -8.32 -23.33
C PRO A 76 -10.51 -8.20 -23.77
N LYS A 77 -10.09 -8.99 -24.75
CA LYS A 77 -8.74 -8.93 -25.34
C LYS A 77 -8.59 -7.73 -26.28
N MET A 78 -8.86 -6.54 -25.78
CA MET A 78 -8.68 -5.28 -26.51
C MET A 78 -7.56 -4.48 -25.85
N PHE A 79 -6.52 -4.17 -26.62
CA PHE A 79 -5.37 -3.43 -26.12
C PHE A 79 -5.67 -1.92 -26.14
N GLN A 80 -6.10 -1.40 -24.99
CA GLN A 80 -6.31 0.02 -24.73
C GLN A 80 -5.57 0.37 -23.44
N PRO A 81 -4.24 0.54 -23.52
CA PRO A 81 -3.42 0.60 -22.33
C PRO A 81 -3.77 1.81 -21.47
N VAL A 82 -3.60 1.67 -20.16
CA VAL A 82 -3.79 2.73 -19.18
C VAL A 82 -2.62 2.73 -18.21
N CYS A 83 -2.18 3.91 -17.81
CA CYS A 83 -1.18 4.04 -16.77
C CYS A 83 -1.85 4.07 -15.40
N GLY A 84 -1.52 3.11 -14.54
CA GLY A 84 -2.03 3.03 -13.17
C GLY A 84 -1.35 4.01 -12.23
N SER A 85 -2.07 4.39 -11.17
CA SER A 85 -1.54 5.18 -10.05
C SER A 85 -0.44 4.49 -9.26
N ASP A 86 -0.11 3.23 -9.58
CA ASP A 86 1.03 2.48 -9.04
C ASP A 86 2.24 2.48 -10.00
N GLY A 87 2.13 3.17 -11.13
CA GLY A 87 3.21 3.33 -12.11
C GLY A 87 3.31 2.19 -13.12
N ASN A 88 2.39 1.23 -13.07
CA ASN A 88 2.36 0.11 -14.01
C ASN A 88 1.41 0.38 -15.17
N THR A 89 1.82 -0.06 -16.36
CA THR A 89 0.95 -0.12 -17.54
C THR A 89 0.02 -1.32 -17.44
N TYR A 90 -1.28 -1.08 -17.57
CA TYR A 90 -2.28 -2.14 -17.70
C TYR A 90 -2.80 -2.15 -19.13
N SER A 91 -2.98 -3.33 -19.73
CA SER A 91 -3.45 -3.47 -21.12
C SER A 91 -4.87 -2.97 -21.36
N SER A 92 -5.67 -2.82 -20.29
CA SER A 92 -6.98 -2.18 -20.30
C SER A 92 -7.37 -1.66 -18.92
N LYS A 93 -8.41 -0.82 -18.87
CA LYS A 93 -9.05 -0.39 -17.60
C LYS A 93 -9.63 -1.59 -16.81
N CYS A 94 -10.06 -2.64 -17.50
CA CYS A 94 -10.55 -3.87 -16.87
C CYS A 94 -9.42 -4.58 -16.11
N GLU A 95 -8.28 -4.78 -16.77
CA GLU A 95 -7.10 -5.43 -16.18
C GLU A 95 -6.53 -4.63 -14.99
N LEU A 96 -6.54 -3.30 -15.09
CA LEU A 96 -6.22 -2.43 -13.96
C LEU A 96 -7.15 -2.68 -12.76
N SER A 97 -8.46 -2.82 -13.01
CA SER A 97 -9.45 -3.05 -11.95
C SER A 97 -9.30 -4.44 -11.31
N VAL A 98 -9.00 -5.46 -12.11
CA VAL A 98 -8.69 -6.82 -11.64
C VAL A 98 -7.46 -6.78 -10.73
N MET A 99 -6.40 -6.10 -11.15
CA MET A 99 -5.17 -6.00 -10.37
C MET A 99 -5.31 -5.15 -9.11
N SER A 100 -6.12 -4.09 -9.17
CA SER A 100 -6.51 -3.30 -8.00
C SER A 100 -7.20 -4.19 -6.95
N CYS A 101 -8.15 -5.01 -7.38
CA CYS A 101 -8.84 -5.96 -6.52
C CYS A 101 -7.88 -7.02 -5.96
N LYS A 102 -7.08 -7.67 -6.81
CA LYS A 102 -6.14 -8.75 -6.40
C LYS A 102 -5.12 -8.28 -5.37
N LYS A 103 -4.58 -7.07 -5.54
CA LYS A 103 -3.65 -6.46 -4.58
C LYS A 103 -4.35 -5.89 -3.34
N ASN A 104 -5.68 -5.94 -3.28
CA ASN A 104 -6.51 -5.45 -2.18
C ASN A 104 -6.27 -3.96 -1.86
N TRP A 105 -6.16 -3.13 -2.90
CA TRP A 105 -5.99 -1.67 -2.80
C TRP A 105 -6.44 -0.96 -4.08
N THR A 106 -6.87 0.30 -3.97
CA THR A 106 -7.40 1.05 -5.12
C THR A 106 -6.28 1.57 -6.03
N ILE A 107 -6.13 0.99 -7.21
CA ILE A 107 -5.29 1.52 -8.29
C ILE A 107 -6.21 2.37 -9.16
N THR A 108 -5.96 3.67 -9.27
CA THR A 108 -6.72 4.56 -10.15
C THR A 108 -6.01 4.73 -11.49
N LYS A 109 -6.76 5.01 -12.56
CA LYS A 109 -6.17 5.38 -13.85
C LYS A 109 -5.58 6.79 -13.71
N LEU A 110 -4.29 6.94 -14.02
CA LEU A 110 -3.63 8.24 -14.08
C LEU A 110 -3.91 8.92 -15.43
N TYR A 111 -3.70 8.20 -16.53
CA TYR A 111 -4.00 8.66 -17.90
C TYR A 111 -4.15 7.47 -18.86
N ASP A 112 -4.70 7.73 -20.05
CA ASP A 112 -4.78 6.76 -21.14
C ASP A 112 -3.45 6.63 -21.88
N GLY A 113 -3.13 5.41 -22.31
CA GLY A 113 -1.83 5.03 -22.85
C GLY A 113 -0.97 4.30 -21.82
N GLU A 114 0.14 3.73 -22.29
CA GLU A 114 1.12 3.09 -21.43
C GLU A 114 1.78 4.11 -20.49
N CYS A 115 2.20 3.67 -19.30
CA CYS A 115 3.03 4.49 -18.45
C CYS A 115 4.31 4.86 -19.18
N ARG A 116 4.45 6.15 -19.49
CA ARG A 116 5.68 6.69 -20.08
C ARG A 116 6.67 6.98 -18.96
N LEU A 117 7.93 6.61 -19.18
CA LEU A 117 9.06 7.07 -18.37
C LEU A 117 9.17 8.59 -18.55
N GLN A 118 8.47 9.34 -17.69
CA GLN A 118 8.65 10.77 -17.61
C GLN A 118 9.85 11.02 -16.71
N GLU A 119 10.83 11.76 -17.22
CA GLU A 119 11.95 12.26 -16.44
C GLU A 119 11.43 12.82 -15.11
N LEU A 120 12.18 12.57 -14.03
CA LEU A 120 11.75 12.94 -12.69
C LEU A 120 11.60 14.46 -12.64
N ASN A 121 10.37 14.91 -12.85
CA ASN A 121 10.10 16.30 -13.10
C ASN A 121 10.03 17.04 -11.77
N CYS A 122 11.20 17.42 -11.26
CA CYS A 122 11.31 18.40 -10.19
C CYS A 122 10.89 19.80 -10.66
N ASN A 123 10.68 20.05 -11.96
CA ASN A 123 10.06 21.29 -12.46
C ASN A 123 8.57 21.26 -12.19
N MET A 124 8.24 21.40 -10.91
CA MET A 124 6.91 21.79 -10.47
C MET A 124 6.80 23.31 -10.70
N ALA A 125 5.75 23.76 -11.39
CA ALA A 125 5.47 25.19 -11.45
C ALA A 125 5.02 25.65 -10.05
N CYS A 126 5.80 26.53 -9.43
CA CYS A 126 5.43 27.10 -8.14
C CYS A 126 4.47 28.28 -8.34
N PRO A 127 3.40 28.38 -7.53
CA PRO A 127 2.63 29.62 -7.43
C PRO A 127 3.56 30.78 -7.05
N GLN A 128 3.28 31.98 -7.56
CA GLN A 128 4.04 33.21 -7.26
C GLN A 128 3.70 33.77 -5.87
N ILE A 129 3.58 32.89 -4.87
CA ILE A 129 3.31 33.24 -3.48
C ILE A 129 4.66 33.22 -2.75
N ILE A 130 5.08 34.40 -2.30
CA ILE A 130 6.30 34.55 -1.50
C ILE A 130 5.95 34.32 -0.03
N ASP A 131 6.42 33.20 0.51
CA ASP A 131 6.30 32.78 1.91
C ASP A 131 7.66 32.22 2.33
N PRO A 132 8.61 33.09 2.70
CA PRO A 132 10.01 32.70 2.87
C PRO A 132 10.17 31.79 4.09
N MET A 133 11.08 30.82 4.00
CA MET A 133 11.36 29.89 5.09
C MET A 133 12.81 29.43 5.13
N CYS A 134 13.30 29.14 6.33
CA CYS A 134 14.64 28.61 6.53
C CYS A 134 14.62 27.08 6.46
N GLY A 135 15.42 26.51 5.56
CA GLY A 135 15.59 25.07 5.39
C GLY A 135 16.59 24.46 6.38
N SER A 136 16.52 23.14 6.57
CA SER A 136 17.47 22.40 7.42
C SER A 136 18.90 22.40 6.89
N ASP A 137 19.10 22.77 5.63
CA ASP A 137 20.40 22.98 5.01
C ASP A 137 20.94 24.42 5.21
N GLY A 138 20.23 25.26 5.97
CA GLY A 138 20.62 26.63 6.27
C GLY A 138 20.37 27.62 5.13
N GLN A 139 19.60 27.23 4.10
CA GLN A 139 19.24 28.10 2.99
C GLN A 139 17.83 28.68 3.15
N THR A 140 17.65 29.92 2.71
CA THR A 140 16.32 30.54 2.58
C THR A 140 15.66 30.10 1.29
N TYR A 141 14.40 29.68 1.38
CA TYR A 141 13.54 29.36 0.24
C TYR A 141 12.39 30.35 0.19
N ASN A 142 12.00 30.84 -0.98
CA ASN A 142 10.92 31.84 -1.09
C ASN A 142 9.53 31.22 -0.92
N SER A 143 9.42 29.89 -1.00
CA SER A 143 8.17 29.17 -0.75
C SER A 143 8.45 27.71 -0.37
N LYS A 144 7.42 27.04 0.17
CA LYS A 144 7.45 25.59 0.38
C LYS A 144 7.68 24.83 -0.93
N CYS A 145 7.16 25.33 -2.04
CA CYS A 145 7.31 24.68 -3.33
C CYS A 145 8.78 24.66 -3.77
N GLU A 146 9.47 25.79 -3.69
CA GLU A 146 10.91 25.89 -4.01
C GLU A 146 11.76 24.99 -3.11
N LEU A 147 11.44 24.92 -1.81
CA LEU A 147 12.11 24.02 -0.87
C LEU A 147 11.96 22.54 -1.29
N LEU A 148 10.76 22.13 -1.71
CA LEU A 148 10.52 20.77 -2.18
C LEU A 148 11.19 20.49 -3.53
N ILE A 149 11.29 21.47 -4.43
CA ILE A 149 12.06 21.35 -5.68
C ILE A 149 13.54 21.14 -5.36
N ALA A 150 14.11 21.91 -4.44
CA ALA A 150 15.51 21.73 -4.04
C ALA A 150 15.75 20.36 -3.41
N ALA A 151 14.86 19.88 -2.54
CA ALA A 151 14.93 18.54 -1.96
C ALA A 151 14.86 17.44 -3.04
N CYS A 152 13.97 17.62 -4.02
CA CYS A 152 13.80 16.73 -5.17
C CYS A 152 15.06 16.65 -6.05
N LEU A 153 15.64 17.80 -6.37
CA LEU A 153 16.85 17.91 -7.19
C LEU A 153 18.07 17.30 -6.48
N LYS A 154 18.25 17.60 -5.19
CA LYS A 154 19.33 17.05 -4.36
C LYS A 154 19.14 15.58 -3.97
N GLN A 155 17.95 15.01 -4.19
CA GLN A 155 17.55 13.67 -3.74
C GLN A 155 17.71 13.47 -2.22
N GLN A 156 17.49 14.53 -1.45
CA GLN A 156 17.72 14.56 -0.02
C GLN A 156 16.59 15.34 0.65
N ALA A 157 16.22 14.94 1.87
CA ALA A 157 15.25 15.70 2.63
C ALA A 157 15.82 17.08 2.99
N ILE A 158 15.03 18.11 2.75
CA ILE A 158 15.21 19.45 3.28
C ILE A 158 13.91 19.78 3.98
N ILE A 159 13.93 20.04 5.28
CA ILE A 159 12.71 20.37 6.03
C ILE A 159 12.66 21.86 6.34
N LYS A 160 11.44 22.39 6.45
CA LYS A 160 11.25 23.72 7.03
C LYS A 160 11.66 23.68 8.50
N VAL A 161 12.54 24.60 8.88
CA VAL A 161 12.99 24.78 10.25
C VAL A 161 12.08 25.80 10.93
N TYR A 162 12.00 27.02 10.38
CA TYR A 162 11.14 28.10 10.85
C TYR A 162 10.69 29.00 9.68
N ASP A 163 9.69 29.84 9.92
CA ASP A 163 9.14 30.81 8.95
C ASP A 163 10.00 32.08 8.89
N GLY A 164 10.20 32.62 7.68
CA GLY A 164 11.17 33.67 7.40
C GLY A 164 12.52 33.12 6.92
N GLY A 165 13.36 33.99 6.38
CA GLY A 165 14.68 33.61 5.86
C GLY A 165 15.67 33.18 6.94
N CYS A 166 16.64 32.34 6.57
CA CYS A 166 17.81 32.10 7.40
C CYS A 166 18.58 33.42 7.61
N ASN A 167 18.97 33.72 8.85
CA ASN A 167 19.80 34.89 9.13
C ASN A 167 21.24 34.67 8.62
N ASN A 168 21.97 35.76 8.34
CA ASN A 168 23.33 35.74 7.77
C ASN A 168 24.37 34.96 8.62
N GLU A 169 24.03 34.59 9.85
CA GLU A 169 24.89 33.82 10.75
C GLU A 169 24.52 32.33 10.82
N GLY A 170 23.50 31.86 10.08
CA GLY A 170 23.03 30.48 10.13
C GLY A 170 22.62 30.04 11.55
N LYS A 171 22.25 30.98 12.41
CA LYS A 171 21.94 30.72 13.81
C LYS A 171 20.55 30.12 13.89
N CYS A 172 20.52 28.80 14.04
CA CYS A 172 19.37 27.98 14.41
C CYS A 172 18.90 28.26 15.86
N ASN A 173 18.76 29.53 16.22
CA ASN A 173 18.27 29.98 17.52
C ASN A 173 16.78 30.30 17.37
N ILE A 174 15.98 29.26 17.40
CA ILE A 174 14.53 29.34 17.22
C ILE A 174 13.92 29.46 18.61
N PRO A 175 13.10 30.49 18.88
CA PRO A 175 12.37 30.59 20.13
C PRO A 175 11.30 29.50 20.16
N CYS A 176 11.67 28.32 20.68
CA CYS A 176 10.73 27.24 20.90
C CYS A 176 9.92 27.48 22.18
N ASN A 177 8.60 27.32 22.09
CA ASN A 177 7.77 27.28 23.29
C ASN A 177 8.17 26.07 24.16
N ARG A 178 8.03 26.19 25.48
CA ARG A 178 8.33 25.15 26.48
C ARG A 178 7.23 24.09 26.58
N ILE A 179 6.40 23.93 25.55
CA ILE A 179 5.40 22.85 25.50
C ILE A 179 6.16 21.53 25.47
N ASN A 180 5.91 20.67 26.46
CA ASN A 180 6.44 19.32 26.49
C ASN A 180 5.46 18.39 25.76
N ALA A 181 5.77 18.07 24.50
CA ALA A 181 4.99 17.20 23.63
C ALA A 181 5.98 16.32 22.84
N PRO A 182 6.50 15.23 23.45
CA PRO A 182 7.67 14.57 22.91
C PRO A 182 7.42 13.89 21.56
N VAL A 183 8.42 13.95 20.70
CA VAL A 183 8.36 13.44 19.32
C VAL A 183 9.57 12.56 19.02
N CYS A 184 9.33 11.54 18.21
CA CYS A 184 10.34 10.63 17.67
C CYS A 184 10.83 11.18 16.31
N GLY A 185 12.14 11.38 16.19
CA GLY A 185 12.79 11.88 14.98
C GLY A 185 13.33 10.76 14.09
N SER A 186 13.53 11.06 12.80
CA SER A 186 14.07 10.10 11.83
C SER A 186 15.52 9.69 12.09
N ASP A 187 16.21 10.36 13.00
CA ASP A 187 17.54 10.00 13.48
C ASP A 187 17.50 8.95 14.61
N GLY A 188 16.30 8.58 15.06
CA GLY A 188 16.08 7.65 16.17
C GLY A 188 16.10 8.30 17.55
N ASN A 189 16.19 9.63 17.63
CA ASN A 189 16.19 10.35 18.89
C ASN A 189 14.79 10.86 19.27
N ILE A 190 14.57 11.06 20.57
CA ILE A 190 13.38 11.74 21.09
C ILE A 190 13.71 13.19 21.37
N TYR A 191 12.80 14.08 20.96
CA TYR A 191 12.87 15.51 21.20
C TYR A 191 11.69 15.94 22.07
N SER A 192 11.88 16.89 22.98
CA SER A 192 10.80 17.32 23.90
C SER A 192 9.62 17.97 23.18
N ASN A 193 9.84 18.47 21.96
CA ASN A 193 8.80 18.88 21.03
C ASN A 193 9.36 18.98 19.60
N GLU A 194 8.45 19.16 18.63
CA GLU A 194 8.81 19.27 17.20
C GLU A 194 9.69 20.50 16.90
N CYS A 195 9.54 21.60 17.64
CA CYS A 195 10.39 22.78 17.45
C CYS A 195 11.85 22.47 17.79
N LEU A 196 12.09 21.76 18.90
CA LEU A 196 13.43 21.33 19.29
C LEU A 196 14.03 20.30 18.31
N LEU A 197 13.20 19.43 17.72
CA LEU A 197 13.61 18.54 16.64
C LEU A 197 14.11 19.32 15.41
N ARG A 198 13.33 20.32 14.95
CA ARG A 198 13.72 21.17 13.81
C ARG A 198 14.96 22.01 14.13
N THR A 199 15.07 22.50 15.36
CA THR A 199 16.25 23.23 15.86
C THR A 199 17.50 22.35 15.77
N ALA A 200 17.42 21.10 16.23
CA ALA A 200 18.52 20.15 16.14
C ALA A 200 18.88 19.84 14.68
N SER A 201 17.88 19.66 13.81
CA SER A 201 18.08 19.45 12.38
C SER A 201 18.89 20.59 11.73
N CYS A 202 18.52 21.83 12.02
CA CYS A 202 19.24 23.00 11.53
C CYS A 202 20.67 23.08 12.10
N LYS A 203 20.84 22.90 13.42
CA LYS A 203 22.17 22.97 14.08
C LYS A 203 23.14 21.94 13.52
N GLN A 204 22.63 20.76 13.15
CA GLN A 204 23.41 19.69 12.53
C GLN A 204 23.59 19.86 11.02
N LYS A 205 22.94 20.86 10.40
CA LYS A 205 22.83 21.02 8.93
C LYS A 205 22.40 19.73 8.23
N LYS A 206 21.54 18.95 8.90
CA LYS A 206 21.09 17.63 8.46
C LYS A 206 19.60 17.52 8.75
N ALA A 207 18.81 17.14 7.74
CA ALA A 207 17.38 16.93 7.94
C ALA A 207 17.12 15.86 9.00
N ILE A 208 16.23 16.17 9.93
CA ILE A 208 15.63 15.22 10.89
C ILE A 208 14.14 15.40 10.73
N THR A 209 13.43 14.37 10.27
CA THR A 209 11.99 14.45 10.03
C THR A 209 11.21 13.93 11.24
N PHE A 210 10.04 14.52 11.46
CA PHE A 210 9.09 14.01 12.45
C PHE A 210 8.57 12.63 12.02
N ILE A 211 8.63 11.66 12.93
CA ILE A 211 8.07 10.31 12.71
C ILE A 211 6.69 10.21 13.35
N ARG A 212 6.62 10.42 14.67
CA ARG A 212 5.38 10.34 15.47
C ARG A 212 5.54 11.06 16.80
N ASN A 213 4.41 11.38 17.42
CA ASN A 213 4.37 11.70 18.84
C ASN A 213 4.69 10.42 19.64
N THR A 214 5.35 10.58 20.77
CA THR A 214 5.71 9.45 21.63
C THR A 214 5.78 9.89 23.09
N ASN A 215 5.34 9.01 23.99
CA ASN A 215 5.62 9.11 25.42
C ASN A 215 6.62 8.03 25.87
N ASP A 216 7.13 7.24 24.92
CA ASP A 216 8.07 6.16 25.18
C ASP A 216 9.43 6.73 25.60
N LYS A 217 10.22 5.92 26.32
CA LYS A 217 11.61 6.27 26.64
C LYS A 217 12.55 6.14 25.43
N SER A 218 12.09 5.52 24.34
CA SER A 218 12.88 5.28 23.12
C SER A 218 12.02 5.39 21.86
N CYS A 219 12.63 5.83 20.77
CA CYS A 219 11.98 6.05 19.47
C CYS A 219 11.80 4.69 18.76
N SER A 220 10.67 4.02 19.02
CA SER A 220 10.30 2.77 18.33
C SER A 220 9.69 3.06 16.96
N CYS A 221 10.23 2.42 15.92
CA CYS A 221 9.74 2.46 14.54
C CYS A 221 8.61 1.45 14.26
N LEU A 222 8.31 0.55 15.20
CA LEU A 222 7.26 -0.46 15.07
C LEU A 222 5.91 0.13 15.52
N PHE A 223 5.30 0.95 14.65
CA PHE A 223 3.97 1.54 14.88
C PHE A 223 3.03 1.25 13.70
N GLU A 224 1.77 0.90 13.97
CA GLU A 224 0.83 0.50 12.92
C GLU A 224 0.50 1.63 11.96
N CYS A 225 0.34 1.29 10.68
CA CYS A 225 -0.14 2.18 9.63
C CYS A 225 -1.46 1.62 9.09
N THR A 226 -2.38 2.51 8.71
CA THR A 226 -3.59 2.10 7.99
C THR A 226 -3.21 1.47 6.65
N LYS A 227 -4.02 0.52 6.17
CA LYS A 227 -3.84 -0.10 4.84
C LYS A 227 -4.35 0.79 3.69
N GLU A 228 -4.72 2.03 3.99
CA GLU A 228 -5.22 2.98 3.00
C GLU A 228 -4.08 3.40 2.04
N TYR A 229 -4.32 3.26 0.74
CA TYR A 229 -3.35 3.62 -0.28
C TYR A 229 -3.46 5.11 -0.63
N ASN A 230 -2.57 5.91 -0.03
CA ASN A 230 -2.43 7.34 -0.27
C ASN A 230 -0.96 7.63 -0.62
N PRO A 231 -0.50 7.27 -1.83
CA PRO A 231 0.91 7.21 -2.13
C PRO A 231 1.59 8.57 -2.08
N VAL A 232 2.87 8.56 -1.73
CA VAL A 232 3.74 9.74 -1.74
C VAL A 232 5.05 9.43 -2.42
N CYS A 233 5.58 10.40 -3.15
CA CYS A 233 6.92 10.32 -3.71
C CYS A 233 7.90 10.90 -2.70
N GLY A 234 8.76 10.04 -2.15
CA GLY A 234 9.78 10.44 -1.20
C GLY A 234 10.90 11.27 -1.85
N SER A 235 11.62 12.05 -1.05
CA SER A 235 12.81 12.79 -1.46
C SER A 235 13.94 11.90 -2.00
N ASN A 236 13.92 10.62 -1.65
CA ASN A 236 14.81 9.59 -2.17
C ASN A 236 14.31 8.92 -3.47
N ARG A 237 13.28 9.47 -4.11
CA ARG A 237 12.68 8.97 -5.36
C ARG A 237 12.02 7.58 -5.24
N ILE A 238 11.74 7.15 -4.02
CA ILE A 238 10.98 5.94 -3.76
C ILE A 238 9.52 6.32 -3.55
N THR A 239 8.64 5.57 -4.21
CA THR A 239 7.20 5.62 -3.95
C THR A 239 6.89 4.86 -2.67
N TYR A 240 6.20 5.52 -1.74
CA TYR A 240 5.65 4.88 -0.54
C TYR A 240 4.14 4.79 -0.65
N SER A 241 3.56 3.68 -0.17
CA SER A 241 2.11 3.44 -0.20
C SER A 241 1.30 4.40 0.65
N SER A 242 1.93 4.96 1.69
CA SER A 242 1.39 6.07 2.47
C SER A 242 2.52 6.86 3.14
N GLU A 243 2.22 8.08 3.60
CA GLU A 243 3.17 8.89 4.38
C GLU A 243 3.56 8.19 5.70
N CYS A 244 2.65 7.42 6.31
CA CYS A 244 2.95 6.62 7.50
C CYS A 244 4.05 5.58 7.21
N VAL A 245 3.91 4.85 6.10
CA VAL A 245 4.91 3.85 5.66
C VAL A 245 6.24 4.52 5.32
N MET A 246 6.22 5.70 4.69
CA MET A 246 7.42 6.51 4.46
C MET A 246 8.13 6.87 5.77
N ARG A 247 7.41 7.37 6.78
CA ARG A 247 7.97 7.72 8.09
C ARG A 247 8.53 6.51 8.82
N ARG A 248 7.83 5.37 8.79
CA ARG A 248 8.35 4.11 9.34
C ARG A 248 9.68 3.72 8.70
N TYR A 249 9.77 3.76 7.37
CA TYR A 249 11.02 3.48 6.65
C TYR A 249 12.12 4.49 6.98
N SER A 250 11.78 5.77 7.08
CA SER A 250 12.69 6.85 7.50
C SER A 250 13.28 6.61 8.89
N CYS A 251 12.45 6.16 9.84
CA CYS A 251 12.86 5.77 11.18
C CYS A 251 13.78 4.53 11.17
N LEU A 252 13.37 3.46 10.48
CA LEU A 252 14.13 2.20 10.41
C LEU A 252 15.52 2.38 9.80
N THR A 253 15.62 3.19 8.76
CA THR A 253 16.89 3.45 8.05
C THR A 253 17.73 4.56 8.68
N LYS A 254 17.19 5.27 9.67
CA LYS A 254 17.77 6.48 10.27
C LYS A 254 18.11 7.57 9.24
N LYS A 255 17.33 7.63 8.16
CA LYS A 255 17.50 8.58 7.04
C LYS A 255 16.25 9.45 6.95
N ALA A 256 16.42 10.77 7.00
CA ALA A 256 15.32 11.70 6.81
C ALA A 256 14.75 11.61 5.39
N ILE A 257 13.44 11.41 5.30
CA ILE A 257 12.69 11.37 4.05
C ILE A 257 11.45 12.23 4.21
N ILE A 258 11.21 13.09 3.22
CA ILE A 258 9.98 13.90 3.12
C ILE A 258 9.20 13.50 1.87
N ALA A 259 7.89 13.69 1.90
CA ALA A 259 7.07 13.61 0.70
C ALA A 259 7.31 14.87 -0.16
N ILE A 260 7.85 14.69 -1.36
CA ILE A 260 8.01 15.76 -2.35
C ILE A 260 6.67 16.13 -2.96
N ARG A 261 5.84 15.12 -3.23
CA ARG A 261 4.48 15.29 -3.73
C ARG A 261 3.62 14.09 -3.37
N LYS A 262 2.30 14.29 -3.43
CA LYS A 262 1.32 13.20 -3.44
C LYS A 262 1.41 12.41 -4.74
N GLY A 263 1.04 11.14 -4.69
CA GLY A 263 1.18 10.22 -5.79
C GLY A 263 2.58 9.60 -5.85
N ILE A 264 2.76 8.72 -6.82
CA ILE A 264 4.00 7.98 -7.03
C ILE A 264 5.11 8.86 -7.61
N CYS A 265 6.36 8.40 -7.43
CA CYS A 265 7.48 8.96 -8.17
C CYS A 265 7.36 8.63 -9.67
N LYS A 266 7.66 9.61 -10.52
CA LYS A 266 7.81 9.38 -11.96
C LYS A 266 9.20 8.75 -12.13
N LEU A 267 9.26 7.53 -12.65
CA LEU A 267 10.49 6.76 -12.75
C LEU A 267 11.53 7.50 -13.63
N PRO A 268 12.82 7.52 -13.26
CA PRO A 268 13.86 8.04 -14.13
C PRO A 268 13.98 7.22 -15.41
N ARG A 269 14.43 7.88 -16.48
CA ARG A 269 14.85 7.26 -17.74
C ARG A 269 16.01 6.30 -17.42
N LYS A 270 15.89 5.00 -17.75
CA LYS A 270 17.10 4.19 -17.97
C LYS A 270 17.76 4.78 -19.22
N THR A 271 18.90 5.44 -19.07
CA THR A 271 19.78 5.62 -20.22
C THR A 271 20.36 4.26 -20.57
N ASN A 272 20.64 4.03 -21.85
CA ASN A 272 21.17 2.75 -22.34
C ASN A 272 22.59 2.41 -21.80
N GLU A 273 23.11 3.17 -20.83
CA GLU A 273 24.38 2.88 -20.14
C GLU A 273 24.18 2.05 -18.85
N ASP A 274 22.95 1.95 -18.31
CA ASP A 274 22.65 1.13 -17.12
C ASP A 274 22.19 -0.30 -17.46
N ILE A 275 22.20 -0.69 -18.74
CA ILE A 275 21.81 -2.03 -19.20
C ILE A 275 22.87 -3.10 -18.83
N PHE A 276 24.07 -2.70 -18.40
CA PHE A 276 25.16 -3.64 -18.09
C PHE A 276 25.36 -4.01 -16.61
N LEU A 277 24.49 -3.57 -15.68
CA LEU A 277 24.67 -3.85 -14.24
C LEU A 277 23.49 -4.56 -13.55
N SER A 278 22.55 -5.17 -14.29
CA SER A 278 21.47 -5.97 -13.68
C SER A 278 21.27 -7.37 -14.26
N SER A 279 22.24 -7.86 -15.02
CA SER A 279 22.37 -9.29 -15.32
C SER A 279 23.64 -9.82 -14.66
N GLU A 280 23.53 -10.93 -13.92
CA GLU A 280 24.56 -11.62 -13.10
C GLU A 280 24.65 -11.06 -11.66
N THR A 281 24.37 -11.78 -10.56
CA THR A 281 24.31 -13.23 -10.28
C THR A 281 23.62 -13.42 -8.90
N GLU A 282 22.61 -14.29 -8.82
CA GLU A 282 22.25 -15.02 -7.59
C GLU A 282 22.79 -16.45 -7.75
N ILE A 283 24.02 -16.71 -7.28
CA ILE A 283 24.45 -18.04 -6.79
C ILE A 283 25.51 -17.78 -5.71
N PHE A 284 25.14 -17.97 -4.43
CA PHE A 284 25.86 -18.72 -3.39
C PHE A 284 25.00 -18.77 -2.13
#